data_AF-A0A3D8IRC6-F1
#
_entry.id   AF-A0A3D8IRC6-F1
#
_cell.length_a   1.000
_cell.length_b   1.000
_cell.length_c   1.000
_cell.angle_alpha   90.00
_cell.angle_beta   90.00
_cell.angle_gamma   90.00
#
_symmetry.space_group_name_H-M   'P 1'
#
loop_
_entity.id
_entity.type
_entity.pdbx_description
1 polymer ?
#
loop_
_entity_poly.entity_id
_entity_poly.type
_entity_poly.pdbx_seq_one_letter_code
_entity_poly.pdbx_strand_id
1 'polypeptide(L)'
;MLLPWDDKYSVKNYLIDQQHKRLFELANMAHNMVTKQTNPTEIKKMLAALFDYMHTHFSDEEAYMESIQYPMLDAHRDKHKFIISEMTHLVRNMEFDFKKKLAIIMEQWLLKHILQDDMGYAEYCEEMNEARKKQATKTADAPNKNDELLQQSVMENKKGKVAKGKMHMYTCLCGRTYNIQPEIHAKIQGGEAVKCPDCTTFIKYITDIEAS
;
A
#
# COMPACT_ATOMS: atom_id res chain seq x y z
N MET A 1 22.36 0.96 -8.30
CA MET A 1 21.09 1.38 -7.67
C MET A 1 20.15 1.74 -8.80
N LEU A 2 18.97 1.14 -8.80
CA LEU A 2 18.10 1.08 -9.97
C LEU A 2 17.10 2.25 -9.96
N LEU A 3 16.36 2.36 -8.85
CA LEU A 3 15.41 3.44 -8.62
C LEU A 3 15.15 3.55 -7.10
N PRO A 4 15.38 4.69 -6.45
CA PRO A 4 14.92 4.91 -5.07
C PRO A 4 13.42 5.20 -5.05
N TRP A 5 12.77 4.95 -3.91
CA TRP A 5 11.40 5.40 -3.68
C TRP A 5 11.30 6.93 -3.78
N ASP A 6 10.21 7.41 -4.38
CA ASP A 6 9.87 8.82 -4.54
C ASP A 6 8.38 8.95 -4.20
N ASP A 7 8.01 10.02 -3.47
CA ASP A 7 6.63 10.24 -3.03
C ASP A 7 5.65 10.43 -4.20
N LYS A 8 6.15 10.68 -5.42
CA LYS A 8 5.33 10.68 -6.65
C LYS A 8 4.77 9.30 -7.03
N TYR A 9 5.32 8.21 -6.49
CA TYR A 9 4.82 6.84 -6.68
C TYR A 9 3.80 6.43 -5.60
N SER A 10 3.43 7.35 -4.72
CA SER A 10 2.46 7.09 -3.66
C SER A 10 1.07 6.84 -4.23
N VAL A 11 0.45 5.74 -3.83
CA VAL A 11 -0.94 5.41 -4.15
C VAL A 11 -1.93 5.99 -3.14
N LYS A 12 -1.46 6.93 -2.30
CA LYS A 12 -2.22 7.62 -1.24
C LYS A 12 -2.80 6.69 -0.17
N ASN A 13 -2.31 5.46 -0.11
CA ASN A 13 -2.56 4.50 0.95
C ASN A 13 -1.24 4.25 1.70
N TYR A 14 -1.16 4.70 2.95
CA TYR A 14 0.06 4.63 3.75
C TYR A 14 0.59 3.19 3.90
N LEU A 15 -0.30 2.21 4.08
CA LEU A 15 0.11 0.81 4.28
C LEU A 15 0.74 0.25 3.02
N ILE A 16 0.08 0.46 1.88
CA ILE A 16 0.59 0.02 0.58
C ILE A 16 1.88 0.78 0.23
N ASP A 17 1.98 2.08 0.52
CA ASP A 17 3.21 2.86 0.31
C ASP A 17 4.38 2.33 1.16
N GLN A 18 4.15 1.88 2.39
CA GLN A 18 5.20 1.21 3.18
C GLN A 18 5.61 -0.13 2.55
N GLN A 19 4.65 -0.87 1.99
CA GLN A 19 4.93 -2.10 1.27
C GLN A 19 5.76 -1.85 0.02
N HIS A 20 5.40 -0.85 -0.79
CA HIS A 20 6.15 -0.44 -1.97
C HIS A 20 7.57 -0.03 -1.62
N LYS A 21 7.77 0.79 -0.59
CA LYS A 21 9.12 1.17 -0.13
C LYS A 21 9.99 -0.04 0.15
N ARG A 22 9.43 -1.04 0.85
CA ARG A 22 10.14 -2.28 1.13
C ARG A 22 10.42 -3.10 -0.13
N LEU A 23 9.49 -3.17 -1.08
CA LEU A 23 9.70 -3.84 -2.36
C LEU A 23 10.79 -3.14 -3.21
N PHE A 24 10.85 -1.81 -3.19
CA PHE A 24 11.92 -1.03 -3.81
C PHE A 24 13.28 -1.35 -3.18
N GLU A 25 13.36 -1.48 -1.86
CA GLU A 25 14.59 -1.92 -1.19
C GLU A 25 15.02 -3.33 -1.63
N LEU A 26 14.07 -4.28 -1.66
CA LEU A 26 14.31 -5.67 -2.10
C LEU A 26 14.75 -5.74 -3.57
N ALA A 27 14.13 -4.95 -4.46
CA ALA A 27 14.52 -4.84 -5.86
C ALA A 27 15.96 -4.31 -6.01
N ASN A 28 16.31 -3.27 -5.25
CA ASN A 28 17.67 -2.72 -5.23
C ASN A 28 18.69 -3.73 -4.68
N MET A 29 18.34 -4.51 -3.66
CA MET A 29 19.17 -5.60 -3.13
C MET A 29 19.41 -6.68 -4.20
N ALA A 30 18.36 -7.13 -4.88
CA ALA A 30 18.45 -8.12 -5.95
C ALA A 30 19.37 -7.66 -7.10
N HIS A 31 19.24 -6.41 -7.53
CA HIS A 31 20.11 -5.83 -8.55
C HIS A 31 21.58 -5.77 -8.13
N ASN A 32 21.85 -5.33 -6.90
CA ASN A 32 23.22 -5.24 -6.38
C ASN A 32 23.89 -6.62 -6.20
N MET A 33 23.11 -7.71 -6.13
CA MET A 33 23.65 -9.07 -6.03
C MET A 33 24.18 -9.61 -7.36
N VAL A 34 23.77 -9.03 -8.50
CA VAL A 34 24.22 -9.45 -9.83
C VAL A 34 25.75 -9.36 -9.98
N THR A 35 26.37 -8.32 -9.42
CA THR A 35 27.81 -8.07 -9.52
C THR A 35 28.64 -8.62 -8.36
N LYS A 36 27.98 -9.11 -7.30
CA LYS A 36 28.64 -9.63 -6.10
C LYS A 36 28.73 -11.15 -6.13
N GLN A 37 29.81 -11.72 -5.59
CA GLN A 37 29.77 -13.12 -5.15
C GLN A 37 28.82 -13.19 -3.96
N THR A 38 27.85 -14.11 -4.01
CA THR A 38 26.84 -14.25 -2.94
C THR A 38 26.61 -15.72 -2.71
N ASN A 39 26.51 -16.14 -1.45
CA ASN A 39 26.30 -17.53 -1.11
C ASN A 39 24.92 -17.99 -1.62
N PRO A 40 24.80 -19.15 -2.29
CA PRO A 40 23.51 -19.72 -2.69
C PRO A 40 22.47 -19.79 -1.56
N THR A 41 22.90 -19.98 -0.32
CA THR A 41 22.04 -20.02 0.86
C THR A 41 21.42 -18.65 1.17
N GLU A 42 22.18 -17.56 1.02
CA GLU A 42 21.69 -16.19 1.21
C GLU A 42 20.69 -15.82 0.12
N ILE A 43 20.97 -16.24 -1.11
CA ILE A 43 20.05 -16.09 -2.25
C ILE A 43 18.71 -16.75 -1.94
N LYS A 44 18.71 -18.01 -1.49
CA LYS A 44 17.49 -18.74 -1.13
C LYS A 44 16.69 -18.06 -0.01
N LYS A 45 17.36 -17.59 1.05
CA LYS A 45 16.68 -16.89 2.16
C LYS A 45 16.04 -15.59 1.71
N MET A 46 16.74 -14.80 0.90
CA MET A 46 16.21 -13.55 0.37
C MET A 46 15.02 -13.80 -0.57
N LEU A 47 15.07 -14.84 -1.40
CA LEU A 47 13.95 -15.21 -2.28
C LEU A 47 12.72 -15.65 -1.50
N ALA A 48 12.87 -16.46 -0.45
CA ALA A 48 11.75 -16.85 0.40
C ALA A 48 11.10 -15.61 1.04
N ALA A 49 11.92 -14.74 1.64
CA ALA A 49 11.42 -13.49 2.23
C ALA A 49 10.73 -12.58 1.20
N LEU A 50 11.28 -12.48 -0.01
CA LEU A 50 10.69 -11.71 -1.10
C LEU A 50 9.36 -12.30 -1.56
N PHE A 51 9.29 -13.61 -1.73
CA PHE A 51 8.07 -14.30 -2.17
C PHE A 51 6.94 -14.12 -1.16
N ASP A 52 7.22 -14.36 0.12
CA ASP A 52 6.25 -14.17 1.21
C ASP A 52 5.77 -12.72 1.29
N TYR A 53 6.70 -11.77 1.09
CA TYR A 53 6.38 -10.34 1.14
C TYR A 53 5.53 -9.89 -0.05
N MET A 54 5.83 -10.37 -1.27
CA MET A 54 5.00 -10.09 -2.45
C MET A 54 3.60 -10.67 -2.31
N HIS A 55 3.47 -11.90 -1.80
CA HIS A 55 2.15 -12.51 -1.58
C HIS A 55 1.31 -11.69 -0.60
N THR A 56 1.93 -11.24 0.50
CA THR A 56 1.25 -10.39 1.50
C THR A 56 0.82 -9.06 0.87
N HIS A 57 1.74 -8.40 0.16
CA HIS A 57 1.47 -7.13 -0.51
C HIS A 57 0.33 -7.22 -1.52
N PHE A 58 0.37 -8.18 -2.44
CA PHE A 58 -0.68 -8.38 -3.44
C PHE A 58 -2.04 -8.69 -2.80
N SER A 59 -2.06 -9.46 -1.71
CA SER A 59 -3.29 -9.73 -0.96
C SER A 59 -3.87 -8.46 -0.33
N ASP A 60 -3.03 -7.62 0.28
CA ASP A 60 -3.47 -6.37 0.92
C ASP A 60 -3.97 -5.35 -0.11
N GLU A 61 -3.30 -5.29 -1.26
CA GLU A 61 -3.66 -4.45 -2.39
C GLU A 61 -4.98 -4.89 -3.05
N GLU A 62 -5.18 -6.19 -3.27
CA GLU A 62 -6.44 -6.72 -3.76
C GLU A 62 -7.60 -6.46 -2.81
N ALA A 63 -7.39 -6.64 -1.50
CA ALA A 63 -8.39 -6.31 -0.48
C ALA A 63 -8.72 -4.81 -0.49
N TYR A 64 -7.69 -3.96 -0.69
CA TYR A 64 -7.88 -2.53 -0.84
C TYR A 64 -8.70 -2.17 -2.09
N MET A 65 -8.32 -2.70 -3.26
CA MET A 65 -9.03 -2.51 -4.52
C MET A 65 -10.49 -2.98 -4.44
N GLU A 66 -10.76 -4.11 -3.79
CA GLU A 66 -12.11 -4.60 -3.52
C GLU A 66 -12.89 -3.63 -2.63
N SER A 67 -12.25 -3.08 -1.59
CA SER A 67 -12.89 -2.13 -0.68
C SER A 67 -13.33 -0.83 -1.35
N ILE A 68 -12.61 -0.38 -2.38
CA ILE A 68 -12.94 0.81 -3.19
C ILE A 68 -13.74 0.46 -4.45
N GLN A 69 -14.10 -0.81 -4.64
CA GLN A 69 -14.84 -1.30 -5.82
C GLN A 69 -14.15 -0.98 -7.15
N TYR A 70 -12.82 -1.14 -7.19
CA TYR A 70 -12.01 -0.85 -8.36
C TYR A 70 -12.43 -1.75 -9.55
N PRO A 71 -12.84 -1.19 -10.70
CA PRO A 71 -13.44 -1.97 -11.79
C PRO A 71 -12.47 -2.91 -12.49
N MET A 72 -11.16 -2.66 -12.42
CA MET A 72 -10.13 -3.46 -13.09
C MET A 72 -9.46 -4.48 -12.17
N LEU A 73 -10.05 -4.78 -11.00
CA LEU A 73 -9.50 -5.70 -10.00
C LEU A 73 -9.13 -7.06 -10.58
N ASP A 74 -9.99 -7.68 -11.40
CA ASP A 74 -9.70 -9.03 -11.94
C ASP A 74 -8.52 -9.01 -12.92
N ALA A 75 -8.41 -7.97 -13.75
CA ALA A 75 -7.27 -7.80 -14.63
C ALA A 75 -5.98 -7.54 -13.85
N HIS A 76 -6.07 -6.86 -12.71
CA HIS A 76 -4.94 -6.59 -11.82
C HIS A 76 -4.47 -7.88 -11.12
N ARG A 77 -5.41 -8.71 -10.63
CA ARG A 77 -5.14 -10.06 -10.08
C ARG A 77 -4.39 -10.95 -11.06
N ASP A 78 -4.71 -10.89 -12.34
CA ASP A 78 -4.02 -11.70 -13.35
C ASP A 78 -2.55 -11.27 -13.53
N LYS A 79 -2.24 -9.98 -13.37
CA LYS A 79 -0.86 -9.49 -13.33
C LYS A 79 -0.11 -9.99 -12.09
N HIS A 80 -0.74 -9.97 -10.92
CA HIS A 80 -0.15 -10.56 -9.71
C HIS A 80 0.20 -12.04 -9.91
N LYS A 81 -0.77 -12.84 -10.41
CA LYS A 81 -0.55 -14.26 -10.70
C LYS A 81 0.60 -14.47 -11.68
N PHE A 82 0.70 -13.62 -12.71
CA PHE A 82 1.80 -13.67 -13.67
C PHE A 82 3.17 -13.43 -12.99
N ILE A 83 3.31 -12.38 -12.18
CA ILE A 83 4.55 -12.06 -11.46
C ILE A 83 4.97 -13.21 -10.53
N ILE A 84 4.01 -13.76 -9.78
CA ILE A 84 4.23 -14.92 -8.89
C ILE A 84 4.65 -16.16 -9.68
N SER A 85 4.03 -16.40 -10.85
CA SER A 85 4.40 -17.50 -11.75
C SER A 85 5.83 -17.39 -12.24
N GLU A 86 6.23 -16.21 -12.74
CA GLU A 86 7.59 -15.97 -13.23
C GLU A 86 8.63 -16.16 -12.12
N MET A 87 8.35 -15.64 -10.91
CA MET A 87 9.22 -15.84 -9.75
C MET A 87 9.33 -17.33 -9.38
N THR A 88 8.20 -18.04 -9.37
CA THR A 88 8.17 -19.49 -9.07
C THR A 88 8.97 -20.29 -10.09
N HIS A 89 8.82 -19.97 -11.38
CA HIS A 89 9.57 -20.60 -12.46
C HIS A 89 11.08 -20.37 -12.30
N LEU A 90 11.48 -19.14 -11.97
CA LEU A 90 12.88 -18.80 -11.73
C LEU A 90 13.47 -19.58 -10.54
N VAL A 91 12.74 -19.69 -9.42
CA VAL A 91 13.20 -20.40 -8.22
C VAL A 91 13.32 -21.92 -8.47
N ARG A 92 12.40 -22.50 -9.24
CA ARG A 92 12.44 -23.94 -9.60
C ARG A 92 13.58 -24.27 -10.56
N ASN A 93 13.88 -23.37 -11.49
CA ASN A 93 14.88 -23.56 -12.54
C ASN A 93 16.13 -22.69 -12.26
N MET A 94 16.79 -22.92 -11.12
CA MET A 94 18.01 -22.19 -10.77
C MET A 94 19.16 -22.52 -11.75
N GLU A 95 19.41 -21.61 -12.68
CA GLU A 95 20.48 -21.69 -13.67
C GLU A 95 21.65 -20.72 -13.37
N PHE A 96 22.73 -20.78 -14.17
CA PHE A 96 23.92 -19.94 -13.98
C PHE A 96 23.62 -18.42 -14.04
N ASP A 97 22.61 -18.02 -14.81
CA ASP A 97 22.18 -16.63 -14.99
C ASP A 97 21.07 -16.19 -14.02
N PHE A 98 20.75 -17.01 -13.00
CA PHE A 98 19.70 -16.79 -12.02
C PHE A 98 19.62 -15.35 -11.49
N LYS A 99 20.77 -14.78 -11.08
CA LYS A 99 20.82 -13.43 -10.50
C LYS A 99 20.36 -12.36 -11.48
N LYS A 100 20.71 -12.50 -12.77
CA LYS A 100 20.29 -11.56 -13.81
C LYS A 100 18.80 -11.66 -14.07
N LYS A 101 18.27 -12.90 -14.16
CA LYS A 101 16.83 -13.15 -14.29
C LYS A 101 16.04 -12.60 -13.10
N LEU A 102 16.54 -12.77 -11.87
CA LEU A 102 15.91 -12.19 -10.68
C LEU A 102 15.84 -10.67 -10.75
N ALA A 103 16.94 -10.00 -11.13
CA ALA A 103 16.96 -8.55 -11.29
C ALA A 103 15.95 -8.09 -12.35
N ILE A 104 15.80 -8.83 -13.46
CA ILE A 104 14.79 -8.55 -14.49
C ILE A 104 13.37 -8.73 -13.92
N ILE A 105 13.09 -9.79 -13.16
CA ILE A 105 11.77 -9.98 -12.52
C ILE A 105 11.42 -8.80 -11.62
N MET A 106 12.36 -8.40 -10.77
CA MET A 106 12.15 -7.28 -9.85
C MET A 106 11.96 -5.95 -10.57
N GLU A 107 12.74 -5.67 -11.61
CA GLU A 107 12.70 -4.38 -12.30
C GLU A 107 11.55 -4.28 -13.32
N GLN A 108 11.47 -5.25 -14.24
CA GLN A 108 10.60 -5.18 -15.40
C GLN A 108 9.18 -5.62 -15.10
N TRP A 109 8.98 -6.40 -14.04
CA TRP A 109 7.67 -6.90 -13.67
C TRP A 109 7.18 -6.23 -12.40
N LEU A 110 7.88 -6.38 -11.28
CA LEU A 110 7.40 -5.84 -9.99
C LEU A 110 7.44 -4.31 -9.93
N LEU A 111 8.59 -3.67 -10.16
CA LEU A 111 8.66 -2.19 -10.08
C LEU A 111 7.84 -1.53 -11.18
N LYS A 112 7.84 -2.09 -12.39
CA LYS A 112 7.01 -1.57 -13.48
C LYS A 112 5.53 -1.68 -13.16
N HIS A 113 5.08 -2.78 -12.56
CA HIS A 113 3.72 -2.95 -12.08
C HIS A 113 3.34 -1.86 -11.10
N ILE A 114 4.17 -1.63 -10.07
CA ILE A 114 3.94 -0.55 -9.09
C ILE A 114 3.85 0.83 -9.75
N LEU A 115 4.70 1.09 -10.74
CA LEU A 115 4.78 2.38 -11.40
C LEU A 115 3.72 2.61 -12.48
N GLN A 116 2.94 1.59 -12.88
CA GLN A 116 2.02 1.67 -14.00
C GLN A 116 0.62 1.18 -13.66
N ASP A 117 0.52 0.01 -13.06
CA ASP A 117 -0.74 -0.67 -12.79
C ASP A 117 -1.36 -0.17 -11.48
N ASP A 118 -0.54 -0.01 -10.43
CA ASP A 118 -1.01 0.40 -9.11
C ASP A 118 -1.47 1.86 -9.11
N MET A 119 -0.82 2.67 -9.94
CA MET A 119 -1.24 4.06 -10.19
C MET A 119 -2.68 4.13 -10.72
N GLY A 120 -3.16 3.10 -11.42
CA GLY A 120 -4.51 3.06 -11.98
C GLY A 120 -5.61 3.07 -10.92
N TYR A 121 -5.43 2.37 -9.78
CA TYR A 121 -6.42 2.46 -8.70
C TYR A 121 -6.24 3.72 -7.85
N ALA A 122 -5.03 4.29 -7.79
CA ALA A 122 -4.80 5.57 -7.14
C ALA A 122 -5.56 6.69 -7.87
N GLU A 123 -5.42 6.76 -9.19
CA GLU A 123 -6.14 7.70 -10.07
C GLU A 123 -7.66 7.52 -9.94
N TYR A 124 -8.15 6.28 -10.06
CA TYR A 124 -9.58 5.98 -9.88
C TYR A 124 -10.10 6.51 -8.53
N CYS A 125 -9.32 6.34 -7.47
CA CYS A 125 -9.70 6.79 -6.16
C CYS A 125 -9.74 8.31 -6.04
N GLU A 126 -8.80 9.02 -6.66
CA GLU A 126 -8.81 10.49 -6.75
C GLU A 126 -10.03 10.99 -7.53
N GLU A 127 -10.36 10.38 -8.67
CA GLU A 127 -11.55 10.72 -9.46
C GLU A 127 -12.85 10.55 -8.65
N MET A 128 -12.98 9.44 -7.93
CA MET A 128 -14.13 9.20 -7.04
C MET A 128 -14.24 10.25 -5.94
N ASN A 129 -13.11 10.74 -5.43
CA ASN A 129 -13.09 11.77 -4.40
C ASN A 129 -13.53 13.13 -4.95
N GLU A 130 -13.02 13.52 -6.11
CA GLU A 130 -13.42 14.77 -6.77
C GLU A 130 -14.90 14.75 -7.18
N ALA A 131 -15.42 13.61 -7.63
CA ALA A 131 -16.84 13.44 -7.90
C ALA A 131 -17.71 13.63 -6.64
N ARG A 132 -17.30 13.03 -5.51
CA ARG A 132 -18.00 13.15 -4.22
C ARG A 132 -18.00 14.58 -3.68
N LYS A 133 -16.85 15.27 -3.73
CA LYS A 133 -16.73 16.68 -3.30
C LYS A 133 -17.68 17.60 -4.07
N LYS A 134 -17.80 17.41 -5.39
CA LYS A 134 -18.73 18.17 -6.26
C LYS A 134 -20.21 17.92 -5.95
N GLN A 135 -20.55 16.78 -5.35
CA GLN A 135 -21.92 16.47 -4.92
C GLN A 135 -22.22 17.03 -3.52
N ALA A 136 -21.25 16.98 -2.60
CA ALA A 136 -21.39 17.54 -1.25
C ALA A 136 -21.60 19.06 -1.26
N THR A 137 -20.93 19.80 -2.16
CA THR A 137 -21.11 21.26 -2.30
C THR A 137 -22.48 21.67 -2.84
N LYS A 138 -23.28 20.74 -3.38
CA LYS A 138 -24.65 21.00 -3.87
C LYS A 138 -25.74 20.74 -2.81
N THR A 139 -25.38 20.18 -1.65
CA THR A 139 -26.32 19.71 -0.62
C THR A 139 -26.00 20.27 0.79
N ALA A 140 -25.29 21.39 0.87
CA ALA A 140 -24.79 21.93 2.14
C ALA A 140 -25.91 22.38 3.11
N ASP A 141 -26.30 21.47 4.01
CA ASP A 141 -26.89 21.79 5.32
C ASP A 141 -25.77 21.92 6.38
N ALA A 142 -26.09 22.66 7.45
CA ALA A 142 -25.19 23.20 8.47
C ALA A 142 -24.18 22.21 9.11
N PRO A 143 -23.00 22.70 9.55
CA PRO A 143 -21.96 21.88 10.16
C PRO A 143 -22.45 21.21 11.46
N ASN A 144 -22.26 19.89 11.56
CA ASN A 144 -22.62 19.09 12.73
C ASN A 144 -21.42 18.98 13.69
N LYS A 145 -21.69 18.88 15.00
CA LYS A 145 -20.75 18.81 16.14
C LYS A 145 -19.65 17.73 16.05
N ASN A 146 -19.71 16.83 15.06
CA ASN A 146 -18.70 15.80 14.82
C ASN A 146 -17.39 16.32 14.17
N ASP A 147 -17.36 17.57 13.70
CA ASP A 147 -16.17 18.16 13.05
C ASP A 147 -15.01 18.46 14.04
N GLU A 148 -15.29 18.68 15.34
CA GLU A 148 -14.26 19.02 16.32
C GLU A 148 -13.40 17.82 16.78
N LEU A 149 -13.98 16.61 16.88
CA LEU A 149 -13.24 15.38 17.20
C LEU A 149 -12.28 14.97 16.07
N LEU A 150 -12.57 15.41 14.84
CA LEU A 150 -11.85 15.06 13.62
C LEU A 150 -10.57 15.90 13.41
N GLN A 151 -10.59 17.18 13.77
CA GLN A 151 -9.40 18.03 13.70
C GLN A 151 -8.29 17.56 14.66
N GLN A 152 -8.65 16.82 15.71
CA GLN A 152 -7.71 16.25 16.67
C GLN A 152 -7.24 14.84 16.27
N SER A 153 -7.99 14.09 15.44
CA SER A 153 -7.66 12.71 15.07
C SER A 153 -6.80 12.57 13.81
N VAL A 154 -6.82 13.56 12.91
CA VAL A 154 -6.19 13.46 11.60
C VAL A 154 -4.75 13.96 11.66
N MET A 155 -3.81 13.07 11.98
CA MET A 155 -2.45 13.26 11.48
C MET A 155 -2.45 12.89 10.00
N GLU A 156 -2.78 13.86 9.15
CA GLU A 156 -2.33 13.82 7.75
C GLU A 156 -0.83 13.59 7.73
N ASN A 157 -0.35 12.90 6.68
CA ASN A 157 1.03 12.56 6.32
C ASN A 157 1.99 13.78 6.33
N LYS A 158 2.12 14.47 7.46
CA LYS A 158 3.19 15.42 7.74
C LYS A 158 4.31 14.57 8.30
N LYS A 159 5.53 14.83 7.82
CA LYS A 159 6.81 14.28 8.28
C LYS A 159 7.04 14.59 9.77
N GLY A 160 6.21 14.04 10.64
CA GLY A 160 6.25 14.14 12.09
C GLY A 160 6.78 12.82 12.62
N LYS A 161 7.77 12.92 13.50
CA LYS A 161 8.41 11.78 14.17
C LYS A 161 7.34 10.79 14.65
N VAL A 162 7.39 9.57 14.11
CA VAL A 162 6.56 8.45 14.57
C VAL A 162 6.81 8.29 16.06
N ALA A 163 5.78 8.53 16.88
CA ALA A 163 5.87 8.25 18.30
C ALA A 163 5.93 6.72 18.46
N LYS A 164 6.88 6.21 19.27
CA LYS A 164 6.90 4.80 19.66
C LYS A 164 5.55 4.43 20.28
N GLY A 165 4.85 3.46 19.70
CA GLY A 165 3.51 3.08 20.14
C GLY A 165 2.69 2.33 19.10
N LYS A 166 1.52 1.86 19.53
CA LYS A 166 0.55 1.15 18.69
C LYS A 166 -0.21 2.15 17.81
N MET A 167 -0.11 2.00 16.49
CA MET A 167 -0.84 2.79 15.49
C MET A 167 -2.15 2.10 15.16
N HIS A 168 -3.29 2.81 15.26
CA HIS A 168 -4.61 2.26 14.95
C HIS A 168 -5.01 2.69 13.53
N MET A 169 -4.93 1.77 12.58
CA MET A 169 -5.09 2.09 11.15
C MET A 169 -6.54 1.91 10.68
N TYR A 170 -7.03 2.93 9.98
CA TYR A 170 -8.37 2.99 9.40
C TYR A 170 -8.30 3.37 7.92
N THR A 171 -9.27 2.94 7.10
CA THR A 171 -9.39 3.30 5.67
C THR A 171 -10.74 3.98 5.39
N CYS A 172 -10.77 5.04 4.55
CA CYS A 172 -12.01 5.51 3.90
C CYS A 172 -12.13 4.86 2.50
N LEU A 173 -13.36 4.72 2.01
CA LEU A 173 -13.69 4.46 0.60
C LEU A 173 -13.11 5.48 -0.42
N CYS A 174 -12.45 6.52 0.09
CA CYS A 174 -11.70 7.53 -0.65
C CYS A 174 -10.22 7.18 -0.78
N GLY A 175 -9.83 5.98 -0.36
CA GLY A 175 -8.48 5.45 -0.49
C GLY A 175 -7.52 5.89 0.59
N ARG A 176 -7.90 6.89 1.36
CA ARG A 176 -7.05 7.44 2.42
C ARG A 176 -7.06 6.53 3.62
N THR A 177 -5.88 6.43 4.21
CA THR A 177 -5.64 5.73 5.47
C THR A 177 -5.34 6.74 6.57
N TYR A 178 -5.82 6.44 7.77
CA TYR A 178 -5.71 7.30 8.94
C TYR A 178 -5.14 6.49 10.10
N ASN A 179 -4.15 7.05 10.78
CA ASN A 179 -3.75 6.58 12.11
C ASN A 179 -4.58 7.35 13.16
N ILE A 180 -5.48 6.65 13.83
CA ILE A 180 -6.40 7.24 14.81
C ILE A 180 -5.80 7.15 16.21
N GLN A 181 -5.92 8.22 17.00
CA GLN A 181 -5.43 8.24 18.38
C GLN A 181 -6.15 7.20 19.26
N PRO A 182 -5.48 6.59 20.26
CA PRO A 182 -6.06 5.53 21.09
C PRO A 182 -7.40 5.90 21.75
N GLU A 183 -7.57 7.14 22.20
CA GLU A 183 -8.79 7.63 22.83
C GLU A 183 -9.98 7.63 21.86
N ILE A 184 -9.72 7.97 20.60
CA ILE A 184 -10.73 8.03 19.54
C ILE A 184 -10.98 6.63 18.99
N HIS A 185 -9.94 5.81 18.86
CA HIS A 185 -10.07 4.39 18.53
C HIS A 185 -11.00 3.68 19.53
N ALA A 186 -10.81 3.87 20.83
CA ALA A 186 -11.68 3.28 21.86
C ALA A 186 -13.15 3.69 21.72
N LYS A 187 -13.43 4.95 21.35
CA LYS A 187 -14.80 5.42 21.07
C LYS A 187 -15.40 4.77 19.84
N ILE A 188 -14.62 4.65 18.76
CA ILE A 188 -15.07 3.98 17.54
C ILE A 188 -15.39 2.50 17.81
N GLN A 189 -14.53 1.81 18.58
CA GLN A 189 -14.78 0.43 19.00
C GLN A 189 -16.00 0.31 19.92
N GLY A 190 -16.33 1.38 20.66
CA GLY A 190 -17.55 1.53 21.45
C GLY A 190 -18.82 1.81 20.65
N GLY A 191 -18.74 1.89 19.31
CA GLY A 191 -19.88 2.09 18.41
C GLY A 191 -20.02 3.50 17.82
N GLU A 192 -19.11 4.43 18.11
CA GLU A 192 -19.12 5.75 17.47
C GLU A 192 -18.65 5.65 16.00
N ALA A 193 -19.36 6.33 15.10
CA ALA A 193 -19.02 6.34 13.69
C ALA A 193 -18.27 7.62 13.32
N VAL A 194 -17.04 7.47 12.81
CA VAL A 194 -16.20 8.60 12.36
C VAL A 194 -16.23 8.69 10.84
N LYS A 195 -16.47 9.91 10.34
CA LYS A 195 -16.42 10.22 8.90
C LYS A 195 -15.03 10.64 8.51
N CYS A 196 -14.60 10.37 7.29
CA CYS A 196 -13.34 10.88 6.77
C CYS A 196 -13.48 12.37 6.42
N PRO A 197 -12.44 13.18 6.72
CA PRO A 197 -12.46 14.63 6.52
C PRO A 197 -12.56 15.03 5.03
N ASP A 198 -12.07 14.18 4.14
CA ASP A 198 -11.98 14.47 2.71
C ASP A 198 -13.22 14.03 1.92
N CYS A 199 -13.82 12.92 2.36
CA CYS A 199 -14.83 12.17 1.61
C CYS A 199 -16.19 12.20 2.31
N THR A 200 -16.24 12.53 3.60
CA THR A 200 -17.40 12.47 4.51
C THR A 200 -18.06 11.08 4.66
N THR A 201 -17.51 10.04 4.04
CA THR A 201 -17.93 8.64 4.27
C THR A 201 -17.26 8.07 5.51
N PHE A 202 -17.80 7.00 6.09
CA PHE A 202 -17.28 6.41 7.31
C PHE A 202 -15.94 5.69 7.09
N ILE A 203 -14.98 5.94 8.00
CA ILE A 203 -13.73 5.19 8.03
C ILE A 203 -13.96 3.82 8.66
N LYS A 204 -13.28 2.80 8.14
CA LYS A 204 -13.34 1.42 8.64
C LYS A 204 -12.01 1.03 9.26
N TYR A 205 -12.06 0.33 10.39
CA TYR A 205 -10.87 -0.22 11.03
C TYR A 205 -10.22 -1.26 10.11
N ILE A 206 -8.89 -1.23 10.02
CA ILE A 206 -8.09 -2.20 9.26
C ILE A 206 -7.35 -3.10 10.24
N THR A 207 -6.39 -2.52 10.97
CA THR A 207 -5.46 -3.26 11.82
C THR A 207 -4.72 -2.31 12.74
N ASP A 208 -3.98 -2.89 13.69
CA ASP A 208 -3.05 -2.18 14.53
C ASP A 208 -1.60 -2.49 14.11
N ILE A 209 -0.73 -1.48 14.11
CA ILE A 209 0.68 -1.63 13.77
C ILE A 209 1.54 -1.18 14.93
N GLU A 210 2.49 -2.00 15.37
CA GLU A 210 3.47 -1.59 16.36
C GLU A 210 4.57 -0.77 15.68
N ALA A 211 4.68 0.50 16.02
CA ALA A 211 5.79 1.34 15.58
C ALA A 211 7.03 1.06 16.44
N SER A 212 8.02 0.39 15.85
CA SER A 212 9.33 0.06 16.43
C SER A 212 10.29 1.25 16.51
#